data_AF-A0A8J4QAS4-F1
#
_entry.id   AF-A0A8J4QAS4-F1
#
_cell.length_a   1.000
_cell.length_b   1.000
_cell.length_c   1.000
_cell.angle_alpha   90.00
_cell.angle_beta   90.00
_cell.angle_gamma   90.00
#
_symmetry.space_group_name_H-M   'P 1'
#
loop_
_entity.id
_entity.type
_entity.pdbx_description
1 polymer ?
#
loop_
_entity_poly.entity_id
_entity_poly.type
_entity_poly.pdbx_seq_one_letter_code
_entity_poly.pdbx_strand_id
1 'polypeptide(L)'
;MGLVKKIIVTSPTEFSSAIKEATSLSKVVFVSFISSLDKATCSLWCRDCQISEPVVNEAVEKSNKDIYLVECQIEREGYKGNPDHPYRTDPNIKLTAIPTLFVWTKEQNRLVEEDCADLEKVNKLIDGAF
;
A
#
# COMPACT_ATOMS: atom_id res chain seq x y z
N MET A 1 -18.29 -4.35 12.14
CA MET A 1 -16.83 -4.19 12.20
C MET A 1 -16.27 -5.20 11.22
N GLY A 2 -15.74 -4.71 10.10
CA GLY A 2 -15.16 -5.57 9.06
C GLY A 2 -13.85 -6.18 9.54
N LEU A 3 -13.44 -7.30 8.96
CA LEU A 3 -12.19 -7.95 9.31
C LEU A 3 -11.05 -7.36 8.47
N VAL A 4 -10.04 -6.79 9.12
CA VAL A 4 -8.85 -6.26 8.45
C VAL A 4 -7.73 -7.29 8.56
N LYS A 5 -7.26 -7.79 7.41
CA LYS A 5 -6.04 -8.60 7.31
C LYS A 5 -4.96 -7.80 6.63
N LYS A 6 -3.86 -7.57 7.35
CA LYS A 6 -2.67 -6.91 6.83
C LYS A 6 -1.53 -7.90 6.63
N ILE A 7 -0.96 -7.93 5.42
CA ILE A 7 0.22 -8.71 5.08
C ILE A 7 1.36 -7.72 4.84
N ILE A 8 2.44 -7.83 5.61
CA ILE A 8 3.61 -6.96 5.45
C ILE A 8 4.61 -7.65 4.54
N VAL A 9 5.04 -6.94 3.49
CA VAL A 9 6.01 -7.40 2.51
C VAL A 9 7.20 -6.45 2.52
N THR A 10 8.37 -6.94 2.91
CA THR A 10 9.61 -6.13 2.91
C THR A 10 10.45 -6.35 1.66
N SER A 11 10.17 -7.42 0.90
CA SER A 11 10.97 -7.81 -0.26
C SER A 11 10.11 -7.91 -1.52
N PRO A 12 10.55 -7.38 -2.67
CA PRO A 12 9.83 -7.52 -3.94
C PRO A 12 9.60 -8.96 -4.37
N THR A 13 10.48 -9.89 -3.99
CA THR A 13 10.34 -11.32 -4.30
C THR A 13 9.13 -11.95 -3.62
N GLU A 14 8.80 -11.51 -2.41
CA GLU A 14 7.68 -12.03 -1.61
C GLU A 14 6.34 -11.45 -2.04
N PHE A 15 6.35 -10.28 -2.68
CA PHE A 15 5.15 -9.59 -3.17
C PHE A 15 4.25 -10.50 -4.01
N SER A 16 4.83 -11.21 -4.97
CA SER A 16 4.07 -12.08 -5.87
C SER A 16 3.32 -13.20 -5.14
N SER A 17 3.92 -13.75 -4.07
CA SER A 17 3.30 -14.77 -3.22
C SER A 17 2.22 -14.16 -2.32
N ALA A 18 2.51 -13.02 -1.69
CA ALA A 18 1.56 -12.32 -0.82
C ALA A 18 0.28 -11.91 -1.57
N ILE A 19 0.41 -11.42 -2.80
CA ILE A 19 -0.72 -11.07 -3.65
C ILE A 19 -1.55 -12.30 -4.04
N LYS A 20 -0.89 -13.42 -4.40
CA LYS A 20 -1.60 -14.67 -4.71
C LYS A 20 -2.38 -15.19 -3.51
N GLU A 21 -1.80 -15.12 -2.32
CA GLU A 21 -2.48 -15.50 -1.09
C GLU A 21 -3.68 -14.58 -0.82
N ALA A 22 -3.48 -13.26 -0.87
CA ALA A 22 -4.54 -12.28 -0.63
C ALA A 22 -5.71 -12.43 -1.61
N THR A 23 -5.41 -12.62 -2.90
CA THR A 23 -6.42 -12.79 -3.96
C THR A 23 -7.12 -14.15 -3.88
N SER A 24 -6.49 -15.17 -3.30
CA SER A 24 -7.14 -16.45 -3.01
C SER A 24 -8.12 -16.37 -1.83
N LEU A 25 -7.88 -15.44 -0.89
CA LEU A 25 -8.69 -15.27 0.31
C LEU A 25 -9.79 -14.23 0.15
N SER A 26 -9.60 -13.24 -0.73
CA SER A 26 -10.54 -12.15 -0.95
C SER A 26 -10.66 -11.76 -2.42
N LYS A 27 -11.88 -11.36 -2.82
CA LYS A 27 -12.16 -10.77 -4.14
C LYS A 27 -11.60 -9.36 -4.27
N VAL A 28 -11.37 -8.67 -3.15
CA VAL A 28 -10.86 -7.30 -3.11
C VAL A 28 -9.59 -7.29 -2.29
N VAL A 29 -8.49 -6.91 -2.94
CA VAL A 29 -7.17 -6.80 -2.32
C VAL A 29 -6.64 -5.40 -2.55
N PHE A 30 -6.24 -4.75 -1.48
CA PHE A 30 -5.59 -3.45 -1.49
C PHE A 30 -4.09 -3.64 -1.38
N VAL A 31 -3.34 -2.80 -2.07
CA VAL A 31 -1.88 -2.80 -2.03
C VAL A 31 -1.43 -1.40 -1.68
N SER A 32 -0.66 -1.29 -0.61
CA SER A 32 -0.08 -0.05 -0.13
C SER A 32 1.44 -0.14 -0.22
N PHE A 33 2.07 0.76 -0.95
CA PHE A 33 3.52 0.92 -0.97
C PHE A 33 3.89 2.07 -0.05
N ILE A 34 4.64 1.77 1.00
CA ILE A 34 5.11 2.75 1.98
C ILE A 34 6.61 2.60 2.18
N SER A 35 7.26 3.63 2.72
CA SER A 35 8.64 3.53 3.18
C SER A 35 8.75 2.57 4.36
N SER A 36 9.87 1.88 4.52
CA SER A 36 10.18 1.13 5.73
C SER A 36 10.49 2.07 6.91
N LEU A 37 10.53 1.49 8.12
CA LEU A 37 10.99 2.18 9.31
C LEU A 37 12.50 2.42 9.24
N ASP A 38 12.90 3.66 9.46
CA ASP A 38 14.29 4.04 9.63
C ASP A 38 14.78 3.60 11.02
N LYS A 39 15.83 2.80 11.06
CA LYS A 39 16.38 2.24 12.31
C LYS A 39 16.96 3.31 13.24
N ALA A 40 17.31 4.49 12.73
CA ALA A 40 17.90 5.56 13.53
C ALA A 40 16.83 6.45 14.19
N THR A 41 15.71 6.69 13.50
CA THR A 41 14.63 7.56 13.96
C THR A 41 13.38 6.82 14.43
N CYS A 42 13.37 5.49 14.31
CA CYS A 42 12.22 4.62 14.62
C CYS A 42 10.92 5.06 13.92
N SER A 43 11.04 5.74 12.78
CA SER A 43 9.94 6.35 12.04
C SER A 43 10.07 6.04 10.55
N LEU A 44 8.96 6.10 9.80
CA LEU A 44 8.99 5.93 8.35
C LEU A 44 9.96 6.94 7.71
N TRP A 45 10.90 6.50 6.88
CA TRP A 45 11.93 7.41 6.35
C TRP A 45 11.36 8.45 5.36
N CYS A 46 10.19 8.19 4.78
CA CYS A 46 9.49 9.12 3.91
C CYS A 46 8.44 9.92 4.69
N ARG A 47 8.48 11.25 4.58
CA ARG A 47 7.58 12.16 5.29
C ARG A 47 6.12 11.96 4.87
N ASP A 48 5.87 11.79 3.58
CA ASP A 48 4.50 11.61 3.08
C ASP A 48 3.91 10.28 3.57
N CYS A 49 4.74 9.25 3.69
CA CYS A 49 4.32 7.97 4.28
C CYS A 49 3.94 8.12 5.77
N GLN A 50 4.65 8.96 6.55
CA GLN A 50 4.28 9.24 7.94
C GLN A 50 2.89 9.89 8.07
N ILE A 51 2.49 10.68 7.07
CA ILE A 51 1.21 11.38 7.08
C ILE A 51 0.10 10.45 6.56
N SER A 52 0.36 9.69 5.50
CA SER A 52 -0.64 8.81 4.87
C SER A 52 -0.94 7.54 5.66
N GLU A 53 0.07 6.92 6.29
CA GLU A 53 -0.09 5.65 6.99
C GLU A 53 -1.20 5.66 8.07
N PRO A 54 -1.28 6.65 8.97
CA PRO A 54 -2.37 6.70 9.95
C PRO A 54 -3.73 6.95 9.29
N VAL A 55 -3.78 7.71 8.20
CA VAL A 55 -5.03 7.97 7.45
C VAL A 55 -5.55 6.69 6.81
N VAL A 56 -4.67 5.93 6.16
CA VAL A 56 -5.03 4.66 5.52
C VAL A 56 -5.46 3.62 6.56
N ASN A 57 -4.71 3.47 7.65
CA ASN A 57 -5.11 2.56 8.73
C ASN A 57 -6.46 2.96 9.32
N GLU A 58 -6.67 4.25 9.60
CA GLU A 58 -7.94 4.72 10.15
C GLU A 58 -9.12 4.41 9.22
N ALA A 59 -8.97 4.68 7.92
CA ALA A 59 -10.02 4.39 6.95
C ALA A 59 -10.32 2.89 6.83
N VAL A 60 -9.27 2.06 6.87
CA VAL A 60 -9.39 0.59 6.84
C VAL A 60 -10.06 0.06 8.11
N GLU A 61 -9.68 0.56 9.30
CA GLU A 61 -10.25 0.14 10.59
C GLU A 61 -11.70 0.60 10.78
N LYS A 62 -12.05 1.81 10.31
CA LYS A 62 -13.42 2.32 10.36
C LYS A 62 -14.32 1.66 9.32
N SER A 63 -13.75 0.99 8.33
CA SER A 63 -14.54 0.29 7.32
C SER A 63 -15.33 -0.88 7.92
N ASN A 64 -16.56 -1.06 7.44
CA ASN A 64 -17.38 -2.22 7.77
C ASN A 64 -17.14 -3.40 6.82
N LYS A 65 -16.08 -3.34 5.99
CA LYS A 65 -15.77 -4.33 4.95
C LYS A 65 -14.62 -5.23 5.36
N ASP A 66 -14.59 -6.45 4.82
CA ASP A 66 -13.45 -7.35 4.99
C ASP A 66 -12.31 -6.91 4.06
N ILE A 67 -11.31 -6.24 4.63
CA ILE A 67 -10.21 -5.62 3.89
C ILE A 67 -8.98 -6.51 3.98
N TYR A 68 -8.43 -6.85 2.82
CA TYR A 68 -7.11 -7.48 2.70
C TYR A 68 -6.13 -6.45 2.18
N LEU A 69 -5.20 -6.03 3.02
CA LEU A 69 -4.20 -5.01 2.73
C LEU A 69 -2.81 -5.65 2.66
N VAL A 70 -2.17 -5.54 1.49
CA VAL A 70 -0.76 -5.91 1.30
C VAL A 70 0.08 -4.63 1.42
N GLU A 71 0.77 -4.49 2.55
CA GLU A 71 1.63 -3.35 2.86
C GLU A 71 3.07 -3.68 2.47
N CYS A 72 3.56 -3.05 1.40
CA CYS A 72 4.91 -3.20 0.90
C CYS A 72 5.80 -2.12 1.50
N GLN A 73 6.69 -2.52 2.40
CA GLN A 73 7.65 -1.64 3.05
C GLN A 73 8.93 -1.57 2.24
N ILE A 74 9.24 -0.38 1.74
CA ILE A 74 10.36 -0.13 0.85
C ILE A 74 11.51 0.51 1.63
N GLU A 75 12.67 -0.12 1.64
CA GLU A 75 13.87 0.47 2.23
C GLU A 75 14.37 1.67 1.42
N ARG A 76 14.94 2.66 2.13
CA ARG A 76 15.50 3.85 1.50
C ARG A 76 16.65 3.49 0.56
N GLU A 77 17.48 2.57 1.02
CA GLU A 77 18.63 2.04 0.30
C GLU A 77 18.13 1.20 -0.88
N GLY A 78 18.56 1.56 -2.09
CA GLY A 78 18.15 0.85 -3.31
C GLY A 78 16.85 1.35 -3.95
N TYR A 79 15.98 2.09 -3.25
CA TYR A 79 14.80 2.73 -3.86
C TYR A 79 15.01 4.20 -4.22
N LYS A 80 15.54 5.00 -3.29
CA LYS A 80 15.65 6.45 -3.49
C LYS A 80 16.69 6.77 -4.58
N GLY A 81 16.21 7.30 -5.70
CA GLY A 81 17.06 7.62 -6.86
C GLY A 81 17.32 6.43 -7.79
N ASN A 82 16.68 5.27 -7.56
CA ASN A 82 16.80 4.10 -8.42
C ASN A 82 15.57 3.97 -9.35
N PRO A 83 15.69 4.28 -10.65
CA PRO A 83 14.60 4.08 -11.61
C PRO A 83 14.34 2.59 -11.90
N ASP A 84 15.37 1.75 -11.80
CA ASP A 84 15.31 0.30 -12.09
C ASP A 84 14.83 -0.54 -10.88
N HIS A 85 14.21 0.10 -9.89
CA HIS A 85 13.69 -0.62 -8.74
C HIS A 85 12.57 -1.60 -9.17
N PRO A 86 12.51 -2.84 -8.67
CA PRO A 86 11.55 -3.86 -9.10
C PRO A 86 10.10 -3.39 -9.16
N TYR A 87 9.64 -2.64 -8.15
CA TYR A 87 8.28 -2.08 -8.12
C TYR A 87 8.00 -0.99 -9.17
N ARG A 88 9.04 -0.29 -9.64
CA ARG A 88 8.91 0.71 -10.72
C ARG A 88 8.86 0.05 -12.09
N THR A 89 9.66 -1.00 -12.26
CA THR A 89 9.76 -1.76 -13.51
C THR A 89 8.66 -2.79 -13.69
N ASP A 90 8.02 -3.23 -12.60
CA ASP A 90 6.95 -4.22 -12.67
C ASP A 90 5.76 -3.68 -13.48
N PRO A 91 5.32 -4.37 -14.54
CA PRO A 91 4.29 -3.88 -15.44
C PRO A 91 2.91 -3.79 -14.78
N ASN A 92 2.66 -4.51 -13.69
CA ASN A 92 1.40 -4.50 -12.95
C ASN A 92 1.38 -3.38 -11.90
N ILE A 93 2.54 -3.01 -11.36
CA ILE A 93 2.63 -2.00 -10.30
C ILE A 93 2.91 -0.63 -10.90
N LYS A 94 3.95 -0.51 -11.75
CA LYS A 94 4.46 0.74 -12.31
C LYS A 94 4.50 1.84 -11.25
N LEU A 95 5.19 1.57 -10.14
CA LEU A 95 5.25 2.47 -9.00
C LEU A 95 5.94 3.77 -9.41
N THR A 96 5.25 4.90 -9.31
CA THR A 96 5.81 6.22 -9.66
C THR A 96 6.41 6.91 -8.44
N ALA A 97 5.70 6.86 -7.31
CA ALA A 97 6.08 7.49 -6.05
C ALA A 97 5.59 6.66 -4.86
N ILE A 98 6.00 7.05 -3.65
CA ILE A 98 5.49 6.52 -2.38
C ILE A 98 5.09 7.71 -1.49
N PRO A 99 4.02 7.61 -0.68
CA PRO A 99 3.10 6.48 -0.53
C PRO A 99 2.26 6.24 -1.80
N THR A 100 1.82 5.01 -2.03
CA THR A 100 0.85 4.69 -3.11
C THR A 100 -0.09 3.59 -2.65
N LEU A 101 -1.39 3.83 -2.73
CA LEU A 101 -2.44 2.89 -2.35
C LEU A 101 -3.35 2.61 -3.54
N PHE A 102 -3.58 1.35 -3.88
CA PHE A 102 -4.52 1.00 -4.95
C PHE A 102 -5.17 -0.37 -4.74
N VAL A 103 -6.21 -0.64 -5.52
CA VAL A 103 -6.91 -1.92 -5.51
C VAL A 103 -6.27 -2.83 -6.55
N TRP A 104 -5.63 -3.92 -6.12
CA TRP A 104 -4.97 -4.86 -7.03
C TRP A 104 -5.93 -5.46 -8.06
N THR A 105 -7.16 -5.73 -7.66
CA THR A 105 -8.18 -6.35 -8.53
C THR A 105 -8.93 -5.34 -9.41
N LYS A 106 -8.68 -4.03 -9.25
CA LYS A 106 -9.23 -2.93 -10.05
C LYS A 106 -8.12 -1.94 -10.40
N GLU A 107 -7.47 -2.14 -11.55
CA GLU A 107 -6.34 -1.32 -12.02
C GLU A 107 -6.66 0.18 -12.19
N GLN A 108 -7.92 0.61 -12.13
CA GLN A 108 -8.31 2.00 -12.44
C GLN A 108 -8.23 2.97 -11.26
N ASN A 109 -8.24 2.50 -10.01
CA ASN A 109 -8.28 3.39 -8.85
C ASN A 109 -7.01 3.25 -8.01
N ARG A 110 -6.14 4.25 -8.12
CA ARG A 110 -4.95 4.43 -7.27
C ARG A 110 -4.87 5.83 -6.70
N LEU A 111 -4.37 5.91 -5.48
CA LEU A 111 -4.00 7.12 -4.76
C LEU A 111 -2.48 7.14 -4.66
N VAL A 112 -1.89 8.31 -4.89
CA VAL A 112 -0.43 8.50 -4.90
C VAL A 112 -0.11 9.72 -4.05
N GLU A 113 0.94 9.64 -3.26
CA GLU A 113 1.49 10.75 -2.44
C GLU A 113 0.43 11.42 -1.55
N GLU A 114 0.04 12.66 -1.86
CA GLU A 114 -0.93 13.45 -1.11
C GLU A 114 -2.33 12.83 -1.10
N ASP A 115 -2.70 12.11 -2.16
CA ASP A 115 -3.99 11.44 -2.24
C ASP A 115 -4.13 10.33 -1.20
N CYS A 116 -3.01 9.72 -0.77
CA CYS A 116 -3.01 8.73 0.30
C CYS A 116 -3.18 9.36 1.69
N ALA A 117 -2.93 10.66 1.83
CA ALA A 117 -3.15 11.41 3.07
C ALA A 117 -4.57 12.01 3.16
N ASP A 118 -5.37 11.87 2.10
CA ASP A 118 -6.74 12.37 2.05
C ASP A 118 -7.73 11.26 2.45
N LEU A 119 -8.28 11.37 3.65
CA LEU A 119 -9.18 10.38 4.22
C LEU A 119 -10.45 10.18 3.38
N GLU A 120 -10.99 11.24 2.74
CA GLU A 120 -12.18 11.11 1.91
C GLU A 120 -11.87 10.31 0.65
N LYS A 121 -10.73 10.56 0.02
CA LYS A 121 -10.28 9.78 -1.15
C LYS A 121 -9.99 8.32 -0.80
N VAL A 122 -9.34 8.08 0.34
CA VAL A 122 -9.06 6.71 0.81
C VAL A 122 -10.36 5.96 1.10
N ASN A 123 -11.32 6.57 1.79
CA ASN A 123 -12.62 5.94 2.02
C ASN A 123 -13.35 5.65 0.70
N LYS A 124 -13.36 6.62 -0.23
CA LYS A 124 -13.97 6.43 -1.55
C LYS A 124 -13.31 5.29 -2.34
N LEU A 125 -11.99 5.14 -2.23
CA LEU A 125 -11.26 4.02 -2.81
C LEU A 125 -11.70 2.69 -2.19
N ILE A 126 -11.77 2.63 -0.87
CA ILE A 126 -12.18 1.44 -0.12
C ILE A 126 -13.61 1.06 -0.49
N ASP A 127 -14.55 1.99 -0.37
CA ASP A 127 -15.97 1.75 -0.64
C ASP A 127 -16.23 1.39 -2.10
N GLY A 128 -15.52 2.02 -3.05
CA GLY A 128 -15.66 1.74 -4.48
C GLY A 128 -15.01 0.43 -4.93
N ALA A 129 -14.24 -0.23 -4.06
CA ALA A 129 -13.62 -1.52 -4.35
C ALA A 129 -14.60 -2.69 -4.17
N PHE A 130 -15.57 -2.56 -3.26
CA PHE A 130 -16.61 -3.56 -2.97
C PHE A 130 -17.90 -3.31 -3.77
#